data_AF-B4N5Q6-F1
#
_entry.id   AF-B4N5Q6-F1
#
_cell.length_a   1.000
_cell.length_b   1.000
_cell.length_c   1.000
_cell.angle_alpha   90.00
_cell.angle_beta   90.00
_cell.angle_gamma   90.00
#
_symmetry.space_group_name_H-M   'P 1'
#
loop_
_entity.id
_entity.type
_entity.pdbx_description
1 polymer ?
#
loop_
_entity_poly.entity_id
_entity_poly.type
_entity_poly.pdbx_seq_one_letter_code
_entity_poly.pdbx_strand_id
1 'polypeptide(L)'
;MRPILFLFYTVETVINMFLMAFHIRGFMSVDLGFLPLYAQLTHLFYAVIFYIFTVMTMFCSINICTGHQSNLVEEILRTAIGSLMYVIISMMTLNDAEEDFHLMYVGMGDPNLPEKPIHPFFAYLKTQAICALANGVVYLLHCIITIDVLLSNEEDTDGEYHLYDTSDEYDEDSDYVPVRLYVFGEGVHDYLERYEWFRNFCHTNRMSI
;
A
#
# COMPACT_ATOMS: atom_id res chain seq x y z
N MET A 1 -8.01 -15.74 0.20
CA MET A 1 -7.13 -14.58 0.52
C MET A 1 -6.04 -14.31 -0.52
N ARG A 2 -5.29 -15.33 -1.01
CA ARG A 2 -4.20 -15.14 -1.99
C ARG A 2 -4.48 -14.18 -3.17
N PRO A 3 -5.62 -14.26 -3.87
CA PRO A 3 -5.85 -13.36 -5.00
C PRO A 3 -6.11 -11.90 -4.60
N ILE A 4 -6.55 -11.66 -3.36
CA ILE A 4 -6.73 -10.30 -2.82
C ILE A 4 -5.43 -9.72 -2.33
N LEU A 5 -4.60 -10.52 -1.64
CA LEU A 5 -3.23 -10.10 -1.33
C LEU A 5 -2.46 -9.74 -2.62
N PHE A 6 -2.58 -10.57 -3.66
CA PHE A 6 -1.97 -10.26 -4.95
C PHE A 6 -2.49 -8.94 -5.56
N LEU A 7 -3.80 -8.68 -5.46
CA LEU A 7 -4.38 -7.42 -5.88
C LEU A 7 -3.77 -6.24 -5.11
N PHE A 8 -3.71 -6.32 -3.79
CA PHE A 8 -3.10 -5.27 -2.96
C PHE A 8 -1.64 -5.05 -3.31
N TYR A 9 -0.82 -6.10 -3.40
CA TYR A 9 0.58 -5.96 -3.81
C TYR A 9 0.72 -5.30 -5.18
N THR A 10 -0.15 -5.64 -6.13
CA THR A 10 -0.11 -5.07 -7.47
C THR A 10 -0.45 -3.58 -7.44
N VAL A 11 -1.51 -3.20 -6.74
CA VAL A 11 -1.94 -1.79 -6.60
C VAL A 11 -0.87 -0.97 -5.88
N GLU A 12 -0.35 -1.47 -4.75
CA GLU A 12 0.74 -0.84 -4.00
C GLU A 12 1.99 -0.66 -4.87
N THR A 13 2.40 -1.70 -5.61
CA THR A 13 3.56 -1.64 -6.51
C THR A 13 3.38 -0.56 -7.57
N VAL A 14 2.20 -0.50 -8.20
CA VAL A 14 1.90 0.49 -9.25
C VAL A 14 1.92 1.91 -8.69
N ILE A 15 1.29 2.15 -7.54
CA ILE A 15 1.30 3.47 -6.90
C ILE A 15 2.72 3.87 -6.47
N ASN A 16 3.48 2.93 -5.90
CA ASN A 16 4.89 3.13 -5.53
C ASN A 16 5.76 3.52 -6.74
N MET A 17 5.56 2.86 -7.90
CA MET A 17 6.25 3.21 -9.14
C MET A 17 5.90 4.62 -9.61
N PHE A 18 4.63 5.03 -9.53
CA PHE A 18 4.22 6.40 -9.85
C PHE A 18 4.86 7.42 -8.90
N LEU A 19 4.84 7.15 -7.60
CA LEU A 19 5.47 8.01 -6.59
C LEU A 19 6.96 8.19 -6.85
N MET A 20 7.67 7.11 -7.11
CA MET A 20 9.09 7.15 -7.45
C MET A 20 9.34 7.95 -8.74
N ALA A 21 8.51 7.77 -9.77
CA ALA A 21 8.64 8.52 -11.02
C ALA A 21 8.41 10.02 -10.84
N PHE A 22 7.41 10.42 -10.05
CA PHE A 22 7.18 11.83 -9.73
C PHE A 22 8.30 12.41 -8.86
N HIS A 23 8.76 11.66 -7.87
CA HIS A 23 9.86 12.07 -7.01
C HIS A 23 11.14 12.35 -7.81
N ILE A 24 11.55 11.40 -8.67
CA ILE A 24 12.72 11.55 -9.54
C ILE A 24 12.55 12.73 -10.50
N ARG A 25 11.37 12.90 -11.12
CA ARG A 25 11.11 14.00 -12.06
C ARG A 25 11.16 15.37 -11.36
N GLY A 26 10.54 15.49 -10.19
CA GLY A 26 10.58 16.71 -9.38
C GLY A 26 12.02 17.06 -8.99
N PHE A 27 12.79 16.05 -8.60
CA PHE A 27 14.17 16.23 -8.17
C PHE A 27 15.14 16.58 -9.30
N MET A 28 14.98 15.97 -10.48
CA MET A 28 15.76 16.33 -11.68
C MET A 28 15.44 17.73 -12.21
N SER A 29 14.33 18.34 -11.77
CA SER A 29 13.96 19.70 -12.17
C SER A 29 14.63 20.80 -11.32
N VAL A 30 15.31 20.43 -10.23
CA VAL A 30 15.98 21.34 -9.29
C VAL A 30 17.41 20.90 -9.06
N ASP A 31 18.37 21.83 -9.03
CA ASP A 31 19.75 21.49 -8.67
C ASP A 31 19.88 21.37 -7.14
N LEU A 32 20.05 20.14 -6.65
CA LEU A 32 20.17 19.79 -5.23
C LEU A 32 21.26 20.56 -4.50
N GLY A 33 22.32 20.93 -5.21
CA GLY A 33 23.48 21.59 -4.61
C GLY A 33 23.12 22.92 -3.93
N PHE A 34 21.98 23.50 -4.31
CA PHE A 34 21.47 24.75 -3.74
C PHE A 34 20.55 24.54 -2.52
N LEU A 35 20.07 23.32 -2.27
CA LEU A 35 19.19 23.05 -1.13
C LEU A 35 20.01 22.92 0.17
N PRO A 36 19.45 23.36 1.32
CA PRO A 36 20.03 23.09 2.63
C PRO A 36 20.20 21.57 2.86
N LEU A 37 21.24 21.18 3.61
CA LEU A 37 21.49 19.77 3.93
C LEU A 37 20.27 19.06 4.53
N TYR A 38 19.49 19.75 5.35
CA TYR A 38 18.26 19.19 5.93
C TYR A 38 17.25 18.79 4.85
N ALA A 39 16.99 19.66 3.87
CA ALA A 39 16.06 19.38 2.79
C ALA A 39 16.56 18.23 1.88
N GLN A 40 17.88 18.16 1.63
CA GLN A 40 18.47 17.03 0.90
C GLN A 40 18.26 15.70 1.64
N LEU A 41 18.43 15.68 2.97
CA LEU A 41 18.20 14.48 3.78
C LEU A 41 16.73 14.07 3.79
N THR A 42 15.80 15.03 3.83
CA THR A 42 14.35 14.77 3.76
C THR A 42 13.96 14.11 2.43
N HIS A 43 14.46 14.62 1.30
CA HIS A 43 14.18 14.01 -0.01
C HIS A 43 14.83 12.63 -0.15
N LEU A 44 16.07 12.45 0.35
CA LEU A 44 16.72 11.14 0.37
C LEU A 44 15.92 10.13 1.21
N PHE A 45 15.37 10.57 2.34
CA PHE A 45 14.51 9.75 3.17
C PHE A 45 13.27 9.29 2.40
N TYR A 46 12.59 10.17 1.66
CA TYR A 46 11.45 9.77 0.81
C TYR A 46 11.85 8.74 -0.24
N ALA A 47 12.94 8.98 -0.96
CA ALA A 47 13.44 8.07 -1.98
C ALA A 47 13.73 6.67 -1.42
N VAL A 48 14.37 6.60 -0.24
CA VAL A 48 14.68 5.33 0.44
C VAL A 48 13.42 4.58 0.80
N ILE A 49 12.42 5.26 1.38
CA ILE A 49 11.15 4.60 1.76
C ILE A 49 10.41 4.11 0.52
N PHE A 50 10.27 4.93 -0.51
CA PHE A 50 9.63 4.52 -1.76
C PHE A 50 10.34 3.30 -2.36
N TYR A 51 11.67 3.29 -2.34
CA TYR A 51 12.46 2.18 -2.89
C TYR A 51 12.25 0.89 -2.10
N ILE A 52 12.40 0.94 -0.77
CA ILE A 52 12.24 -0.22 0.12
C ILE A 52 10.85 -0.82 -0.06
N PHE A 53 9.79 -0.01 0.00
CA PHE A 53 8.43 -0.51 -0.13
C PHE A 53 8.12 -1.01 -1.55
N THR A 54 8.67 -0.40 -2.61
CA THR A 54 8.53 -0.91 -3.98
C THR A 54 9.14 -2.31 -4.10
N VAL A 55 10.37 -2.48 -3.64
CA VAL A 55 11.10 -3.75 -3.74
C VAL A 55 10.46 -4.82 -2.87
N MET A 56 10.09 -4.48 -1.64
CA MET A 56 9.40 -5.42 -0.74
C MET A 56 8.07 -5.88 -1.33
N THR A 57 7.20 -4.97 -1.77
CA THR A 57 5.89 -5.34 -2.36
C THR A 57 6.02 -6.15 -3.63
N MET A 58 7.02 -5.85 -4.46
CA MET A 58 7.34 -6.65 -5.65
C MET A 58 7.74 -8.09 -5.28
N PHE A 59 8.59 -8.28 -4.27
CA PHE A 59 8.94 -9.62 -3.80
C PHE A 59 7.74 -10.35 -3.17
N CYS A 60 6.89 -9.66 -2.42
CA CYS A 60 5.66 -10.25 -1.88
C CYS A 60 4.70 -10.69 -2.99
N SER A 61 4.58 -9.92 -4.08
CA SER A 61 3.84 -10.30 -5.29
C SER A 61 4.42 -11.56 -5.94
N ILE A 62 5.73 -11.67 -6.06
CA ILE A 62 6.38 -12.88 -6.61
C ILE A 62 6.18 -14.08 -5.67
N ASN A 63 6.34 -13.89 -4.36
CA ASN A 63 6.18 -14.94 -3.35
C ASN A 63 4.77 -15.53 -3.35
N ILE A 64 3.74 -14.67 -3.51
CA ILE A 64 2.37 -15.16 -3.56
C ILE A 64 2.03 -15.85 -4.88
N CYS A 65 2.67 -15.48 -5.99
CA CYS A 65 2.56 -16.19 -7.25
C CYS A 65 3.27 -17.55 -7.22
N THR A 66 4.39 -17.68 -6.50
CA THR A 66 5.17 -18.92 -6.39
C THR A 66 4.66 -19.90 -5.33
N GLY A 67 3.66 -19.50 -4.54
CA GLY A 67 3.06 -20.37 -3.52
C GLY A 67 3.85 -20.46 -2.22
N HIS A 68 4.71 -19.49 -1.96
CA HIS A 68 5.29 -19.33 -0.63
C HIS A 68 4.19 -18.96 0.37
N GLN A 69 4.29 -19.45 1.62
CA GLN A 69 3.33 -19.11 2.66
C GLN A 69 3.68 -17.74 3.22
N SER A 70 2.75 -16.78 3.14
CA SER A 70 2.85 -15.50 3.85
C SER A 70 2.41 -15.71 5.30
N ASN A 71 3.22 -15.24 6.25
CA ASN A 71 2.81 -15.13 7.64
C ASN A 71 1.90 -13.90 7.82
N LEU A 72 0.68 -14.09 8.33
CA LEU A 72 -0.30 -13.00 8.46
C LEU A 72 0.17 -11.87 9.40
N VAL A 73 0.91 -12.18 10.45
CA VAL A 73 1.46 -11.17 11.38
C VAL A 73 2.52 -10.30 10.69
N GLU A 74 3.37 -10.90 9.86
CA GLU A 74 4.35 -10.15 9.07
C GLU A 74 3.66 -9.22 8.06
N GLU A 75 2.59 -9.69 7.43
CA GLU A 75 1.77 -8.90 6.51
C GLU A 75 1.12 -7.69 7.22
N ILE A 76 0.55 -7.89 8.41
CA ILE A 76 -0.03 -6.82 9.23
C ILE A 76 1.05 -5.80 9.61
N LEU A 77 2.20 -6.25 10.10
CA LEU A 77 3.28 -5.36 10.52
C LEU A 77 3.81 -4.53 9.34
N ARG A 78 4.05 -5.17 8.19
CA ARG A 78 4.55 -4.50 6.99
C ARG A 78 3.56 -3.44 6.49
N THR A 79 2.28 -3.79 6.41
CA THR A 79 1.23 -2.89 5.90
C THR A 79 0.93 -1.75 6.88
N ALA A 80 0.96 -2.01 8.19
CA ALA A 80 0.84 -0.96 9.21
C ALA A 80 2.00 0.04 9.16
N ILE A 81 3.24 -0.45 9.08
CA ILE A 81 4.43 0.43 8.95
C ILE A 81 4.35 1.20 7.64
N GLY A 82 3.97 0.55 6.53
CA GLY A 82 3.77 1.21 5.24
C GLY A 82 2.78 2.36 5.33
N SER A 83 1.59 2.11 5.87
CA SER A 83 0.56 3.14 6.09
C SER A 83 1.10 4.32 6.87
N LEU A 84 1.74 4.07 8.02
CA LEU A 84 2.28 5.13 8.87
C LEU A 84 3.33 5.96 8.13
N MET A 85 4.28 5.31 7.45
CA MET A 85 5.37 5.98 6.74
C MET A 85 4.86 6.82 5.57
N TYR A 86 3.90 6.31 4.80
CA TYR A 86 3.32 7.06 3.68
C TYR A 86 2.49 8.26 4.15
N VAL A 87 1.81 8.17 5.29
CA VAL A 87 1.13 9.32 5.93
C VAL A 87 2.14 10.35 6.40
N ILE A 88 3.23 9.93 7.07
CA ILE A 88 4.31 10.83 7.50
C ILE A 88 4.91 11.56 6.30
N ILE A 89 5.26 10.82 5.23
CA ILE A 89 5.81 11.40 4.01
C ILE A 89 4.84 12.38 3.37
N SER A 90 3.54 12.05 3.32
CA SER A 90 2.54 12.98 2.81
C SER A 90 2.51 14.29 3.60
N MET A 91 2.54 14.22 4.94
CA MET A 91 2.51 15.41 5.79
C MET A 91 3.79 16.24 5.66
N MET A 92 4.95 15.59 5.64
CA MET A 92 6.22 16.28 5.45
C MET A 92 6.31 16.91 4.06
N THR A 93 5.88 16.21 2.99
CA THR A 93 5.86 16.75 1.63
C THR A 93 4.93 17.96 1.52
N LEU A 94 3.81 17.96 2.27
CA LEU A 94 2.90 19.10 2.32
C LEU A 94 3.51 20.28 3.09
N ASN A 95 4.21 20.01 4.20
CA ASN A 95 4.97 21.03 4.93
C ASN A 95 6.04 21.66 4.03
N ASP A 96 6.80 20.85 3.29
CA ASP A 96 7.78 21.34 2.30
C ASP A 96 7.10 22.19 1.22
N ALA A 97 5.90 21.81 0.78
CA ALA A 97 5.14 22.58 -0.20
C ALA A 97 4.63 23.92 0.36
N GLU A 98 4.26 23.99 1.64
CA GLU A 98 3.86 25.22 2.33
C GLU A 98 5.06 26.14 2.59
N GLU A 99 6.21 25.57 2.96
CA GLU A 99 7.46 26.31 3.09
C GLU A 99 7.94 26.86 1.74
N ASP A 100 7.82 26.12 0.65
CA ASP A 100 8.19 26.68 -0.66
C ASP A 100 7.15 27.70 -1.18
N PHE A 101 5.88 27.59 -0.74
CA PHE A 101 4.81 28.52 -1.09
C PHE A 101 5.05 29.94 -0.54
N HIS A 102 5.62 30.10 0.66
CA HIS A 102 5.90 31.43 1.20
C HIS A 102 7.03 32.16 0.43
N LEU A 103 7.97 31.41 -0.16
CA LEU A 103 9.02 31.96 -1.02
C LEU A 103 8.47 32.50 -2.35
N MET A 104 7.27 32.07 -2.78
CA MET A 104 6.57 32.61 -3.95
C MET A 104 6.13 34.08 -3.75
N TYR A 105 5.91 34.52 -2.50
CA TYR A 105 5.47 35.88 -2.17
C TYR A 105 6.62 36.83 -1.81
N VAL A 106 7.84 36.32 -1.62
CA VAL A 106 9.03 37.14 -1.37
C VAL A 106 9.41 37.87 -2.66
N GLY A 107 9.04 39.15 -2.76
CA GLY A 107 9.33 40.02 -3.92
C GLY A 107 8.09 40.55 -4.64
N MET A 108 6.88 40.20 -4.22
CA MET A 108 5.61 40.66 -4.85
C MET A 108 5.36 42.18 -4.74
N GLY A 109 6.20 42.91 -3.99
CA GLY A 109 6.15 44.36 -3.85
C GLY A 109 7.13 45.14 -4.73
N ASP A 110 7.94 44.48 -5.56
CA ASP A 110 8.85 45.16 -6.50
C ASP A 110 8.25 45.11 -7.93
N PRO A 111 7.78 46.26 -8.47
CA PRO A 111 7.14 46.32 -9.79
C PRO A 111 8.07 46.02 -10.97
N ASN A 112 9.39 45.84 -10.73
CA ASN A 112 10.37 45.51 -11.77
C ASN A 112 10.78 44.04 -11.81
N LEU A 113 10.27 43.19 -10.91
CA LEU A 113 10.52 41.76 -10.97
C LEU A 113 9.48 41.09 -11.88
N PRO A 114 9.89 40.29 -12.89
CA PRO A 114 8.95 39.52 -13.70
C PRO A 114 8.14 38.61 -12.77
N GLU A 115 6.82 38.51 -12.98
CA GLU A 115 5.97 37.50 -12.33
C GLU A 115 6.69 36.15 -12.43
N LYS A 116 7.18 35.64 -11.28
CA LYS A 116 7.85 34.34 -11.28
C LYS A 116 6.82 33.31 -11.72
N PRO A 117 7.10 32.48 -12.74
CA PRO A 117 6.22 31.38 -13.09
C PRO A 117 5.99 30.54 -11.85
N ILE A 118 4.75 30.07 -11.65
CA ILE A 118 4.39 29.09 -10.60
C ILE A 118 5.46 28.00 -10.64
N HIS A 119 6.28 27.91 -9.58
CA HIS A 119 7.45 27.05 -9.60
C HIS A 119 6.94 25.61 -9.81
N PRO A 120 7.29 24.93 -10.93
CA PRO A 120 6.71 23.63 -11.28
C PRO A 120 6.92 22.58 -10.19
N PHE A 121 7.91 22.78 -9.33
CA PHE A 121 8.18 22.03 -8.11
C PHE A 121 6.98 21.94 -7.14
N PHE A 122 6.20 23.02 -6.97
CA PHE A 122 5.03 22.99 -6.09
C PHE A 122 3.97 22.01 -6.59
N ALA A 123 3.75 21.97 -7.91
CA ALA A 123 2.83 21.01 -8.50
C ALA A 123 3.32 19.56 -8.29
N TYR A 124 4.62 19.32 -8.42
CA TYR A 124 5.22 18.01 -8.13
C TYR A 124 5.07 17.61 -6.67
N LEU A 125 5.39 18.50 -5.71
CA LEU A 125 5.24 18.22 -4.28
C LEU A 125 3.78 17.96 -3.90
N LYS A 126 2.85 18.76 -4.40
CA LYS A 126 1.41 18.55 -4.16
C LYS A 126 0.95 17.20 -4.69
N THR A 127 1.30 16.85 -5.93
CA THR A 127 0.95 15.54 -6.51
C THR A 127 1.60 14.41 -5.74
N GLN A 128 2.87 14.54 -5.35
CA GLN A 128 3.57 13.54 -4.54
C GLN A 128 2.88 13.33 -3.19
N ALA A 129 2.48 14.41 -2.49
CA ALA A 129 1.75 14.33 -1.23
C ALA A 129 0.41 13.59 -1.39
N ILE A 130 -0.39 13.93 -2.41
CA ILE A 130 -1.66 13.27 -2.68
C ILE A 130 -1.46 11.79 -3.00
N CYS A 131 -0.50 11.45 -3.85
CA CYS A 131 -0.19 10.06 -4.19
C CYS A 131 0.33 9.28 -2.97
N ALA A 132 1.15 9.90 -2.11
CA ALA A 132 1.68 9.28 -0.90
C ALA A 132 0.55 9.00 0.09
N LEU A 133 -0.37 9.94 0.28
CA LEU A 133 -1.54 9.75 1.13
C LEU A 133 -2.45 8.63 0.59
N ALA A 134 -2.75 8.64 -0.71
CA ALA A 134 -3.54 7.59 -1.35
C ALA A 134 -2.91 6.21 -1.15
N ASN A 135 -1.60 6.11 -1.29
CA ASN A 135 -0.86 4.87 -1.03
C ASN A 135 -0.92 4.45 0.44
N GLY A 136 -0.80 5.39 1.37
CA GLY A 136 -0.97 5.14 2.80
C GLY A 136 -2.36 4.58 3.13
N VAL A 137 -3.42 5.10 2.49
CA VAL A 137 -4.79 4.57 2.61
C VAL A 137 -4.90 3.15 2.04
N VAL A 138 -4.24 2.85 0.92
CA VAL A 138 -4.22 1.48 0.36
C VAL A 138 -3.53 0.50 1.34
N TYR A 139 -2.38 0.88 1.90
CA TYR A 139 -1.71 0.08 2.92
C TYR A 139 -2.56 -0.11 4.19
N LEU A 140 -3.29 0.92 4.61
CA LEU A 140 -4.21 0.83 5.74
C LEU A 140 -5.36 -0.15 5.45
N LEU A 141 -5.96 -0.06 4.26
CA LEU A 141 -7.01 -0.96 3.82
C LEU A 141 -6.51 -2.42 3.78
N HIS A 142 -5.31 -2.63 3.24
CA HIS A 142 -4.66 -3.94 3.23
C HIS A 142 -4.43 -4.47 4.66
N CYS A 143 -3.94 -3.63 5.56
CA CYS A 143 -3.74 -3.98 6.97
C CYS A 143 -5.07 -4.40 7.64
N ILE A 144 -6.11 -3.58 7.51
CA ILE A 144 -7.43 -3.83 8.13
C ILE A 144 -8.02 -5.15 7.61
N ILE A 145 -7.98 -5.40 6.30
CA ILE A 145 -8.49 -6.66 5.73
C ILE A 145 -7.68 -7.85 6.22
N THR A 146 -6.36 -7.70 6.39
CA THR A 146 -5.52 -8.78 6.92
C THR A 146 -5.82 -9.06 8.38
N ILE A 147 -6.08 -8.03 9.19
CA ILE A 147 -6.54 -8.15 10.59
C ILE A 147 -7.91 -8.83 10.65
N ASP A 148 -8.85 -8.42 9.80
CA ASP A 148 -10.20 -9.00 9.73
C ASP A 148 -10.14 -10.50 9.43
N VAL A 149 -9.27 -10.90 8.50
CA VAL A 149 -8.99 -12.30 8.19
C VAL A 149 -8.31 -13.03 9.35
N LEU A 150 -7.38 -12.39 10.06
CA LEU A 150 -6.73 -13.01 11.23
C LEU A 150 -7.74 -13.27 12.35
N LEU A 151 -8.55 -12.29 12.71
CA LEU A 151 -9.58 -12.41 13.75
C LEU A 151 -10.62 -13.47 13.38
N SER A 152 -11.07 -13.50 12.12
CA SER A 152 -12.00 -14.51 11.63
C SER A 152 -11.43 -15.94 11.69
N ASN A 153 -10.11 -16.10 11.63
CA ASN A 153 -9.44 -17.40 11.77
C ASN A 153 -9.13 -17.76 13.23
N GLU A 154 -8.92 -16.77 14.12
CA GLU A 154 -8.69 -17.00 15.56
C GLU A 154 -9.97 -17.40 16.29
N GLU A 155 -11.14 -16.86 15.89
CA GLU A 155 -12.44 -17.29 16.41
C GLU A 155 -12.73 -18.79 16.16
N ASP A 156 -12.15 -19.38 15.11
CA ASP A 156 -12.20 -20.83 14.84
C ASP A 156 -11.29 -21.65 15.79
N THR A 157 -10.24 -21.06 16.37
CA THR A 157 -9.27 -21.78 17.23
C THR A 157 -9.67 -21.75 18.71
N ASP A 158 -10.29 -20.66 19.17
CA ASP A 158 -10.82 -20.54 20.53
C ASP A 158 -12.23 -21.17 20.69
N GLY A 159 -12.79 -21.69 19.59
CA GLY A 159 -14.07 -22.40 19.51
C GLY A 159 -13.99 -23.94 19.58
N GLU A 160 -12.81 -24.54 19.82
CA GLU A 160 -12.66 -26.00 19.83
C GLU A 160 -13.02 -26.62 21.20
N TYR A 161 -14.34 -26.74 21.46
CA TYR A 161 -14.89 -27.98 22.01
C TYR A 161 -14.94 -29.01 20.88
N HIS A 162 -13.84 -29.72 20.58
CA HIS A 162 -13.91 -31.01 19.88
C HIS A 162 -12.70 -31.89 20.21
N LEU A 163 -12.66 -32.36 21.46
CA LEU A 163 -12.01 -33.63 21.78
C LEU A 163 -13.12 -34.62 22.16
N TYR A 164 -13.01 -35.86 21.67
CA TYR A 164 -13.96 -37.00 21.73
C TYR A 164 -14.96 -37.03 20.57
N ASP A 165 -14.61 -37.62 19.42
CA ASP A 165 -14.56 -39.06 19.10
C ASP A 165 -15.92 -39.65 18.67
N THR A 166 -15.89 -40.29 17.50
CA THR A 166 -16.79 -41.32 16.94
C THR A 166 -18.21 -41.00 16.45
N SER A 167 -18.42 -41.42 15.18
CA SER A 167 -19.62 -41.98 14.53
C SER A 167 -20.79 -41.07 14.10
N ASP A 168 -21.04 -41.18 12.78
CA ASP A 168 -22.33 -41.22 12.08
C ASP A 168 -23.11 -39.93 11.77
N GLU A 169 -23.37 -39.79 10.46
CA GLU A 169 -24.55 -39.23 9.76
C GLU A 169 -25.11 -37.83 10.12
N TYR A 170 -25.05 -36.96 9.10
CA TYR A 170 -26.01 -35.89 8.73
C TYR A 170 -26.57 -34.96 9.84
N ASP A 171 -26.08 -33.71 9.86
CA ASP A 171 -26.84 -32.45 10.02
C ASP A 171 -25.84 -31.28 9.83
N GLU A 172 -25.89 -30.53 8.72
CA GLU A 172 -26.63 -29.26 8.53
C GLU A 172 -26.12 -28.10 9.42
N ASP A 173 -25.62 -27.06 8.74
CA ASP A 173 -25.42 -25.68 9.21
C ASP A 173 -24.44 -25.46 10.39
N SER A 174 -23.16 -25.76 10.15
CA SER A 174 -22.14 -24.79 10.59
C SER A 174 -22.31 -23.58 9.68
N ASP A 175 -22.91 -22.51 10.21
CA ASP A 175 -23.06 -21.18 9.61
C ASP A 175 -21.69 -20.50 9.41
N TYR A 176 -20.76 -21.21 8.76
CA TYR A 176 -19.50 -20.68 8.29
C TYR A 176 -19.84 -19.77 7.12
N VAL A 177 -19.93 -18.47 7.39
CA VAL A 177 -19.90 -17.45 6.35
C VAL A 177 -18.43 -17.03 6.22
N PRO A 178 -17.62 -17.70 5.38
CA PRO A 178 -16.28 -17.18 5.11
C PRO A 178 -16.43 -15.75 4.64
N VAL A 179 -15.58 -14.84 5.11
CA VAL A 179 -15.52 -13.48 4.57
C VAL A 179 -15.37 -13.61 3.06
N ARG A 180 -16.47 -13.32 2.33
CA ARG A 180 -16.54 -13.51 0.88
C ARG A 180 -15.76 -12.39 0.24
N LEU A 181 -14.50 -12.72 0.01
CA LEU A 181 -13.47 -11.81 -0.38
C LEU A 181 -13.36 -11.87 -1.91
N TYR A 182 -13.95 -10.88 -2.60
CA TYR A 182 -14.00 -10.81 -4.06
C TYR A 182 -12.89 -9.94 -4.66
N VAL A 183 -12.35 -10.37 -5.79
CA VAL A 183 -11.33 -9.63 -6.54
C VAL A 183 -12.03 -8.67 -7.50
N PHE A 184 -11.88 -7.36 -7.28
CA PHE A 184 -12.61 -6.32 -8.03
C PHE A 184 -14.14 -6.45 -7.99
N GLY A 185 -14.69 -7.09 -6.95
CA GLY A 185 -16.12 -7.35 -6.79
C GLY A 185 -16.59 -8.69 -7.35
N GLU A 186 -17.81 -9.08 -7.00
CA GLU A 186 -18.39 -10.40 -7.28
C GLU A 186 -18.40 -10.74 -8.78
N GLY A 187 -18.90 -9.84 -9.63
CA GLY A 187 -18.99 -10.12 -11.07
C GLY A 187 -17.63 -10.32 -11.78
N VAL A 188 -16.56 -9.66 -11.32
CA VAL A 188 -15.22 -9.87 -11.88
C VAL A 188 -14.62 -11.16 -11.35
N HIS A 189 -14.84 -11.46 -10.07
CA HIS A 189 -14.41 -12.71 -9.46
C HIS A 189 -15.05 -13.92 -10.16
N ASP A 190 -16.37 -13.92 -10.33
CA ASP A 190 -17.13 -15.00 -11.00
C ASP A 190 -16.69 -15.19 -12.46
N TYR A 191 -16.30 -14.09 -13.12
CA TYR A 191 -15.75 -14.17 -14.47
C TYR A 191 -14.36 -14.82 -14.48
N LEU A 192 -13.50 -14.48 -13.51
CA LEU A 192 -12.16 -15.06 -13.36
C LEU A 192 -12.21 -16.54 -12.96
N GLU A 193 -13.18 -16.96 -12.16
CA GLU A 193 -13.39 -18.36 -11.77
C GLU A 193 -13.62 -19.32 -12.94
N ARG A 194 -14.04 -18.80 -14.11
CA ARG A 194 -14.19 -19.61 -15.33
C ARG A 194 -12.85 -20.14 -15.84
N TYR A 195 -11.73 -19.54 -15.44
CA TYR A 195 -10.40 -19.93 -15.90
C TYR A 195 -9.70 -20.88 -14.92
N GLU A 196 -9.15 -21.96 -15.44
CA GLU A 196 -8.47 -22.99 -14.66
C GLU A 196 -7.27 -22.44 -13.85
N TRP A 197 -6.51 -21.51 -14.43
CA TRP A 197 -5.37 -20.89 -13.75
C TRP A 197 -5.80 -20.12 -12.48
N PHE A 198 -6.95 -19.43 -12.52
CA PHE A 198 -7.44 -18.64 -11.39
C PHE A 198 -7.99 -19.57 -10.30
N ARG A 199 -8.70 -20.63 -10.68
CA ARG A 199 -9.14 -21.67 -9.75
C ARG A 199 -7.96 -22.32 -9.02
N ASN A 200 -6.91 -22.70 -9.75
CA ASN A 200 -5.70 -23.27 -9.16
C ASN A 200 -4.99 -22.27 -8.23
N PHE A 201 -5.01 -20.99 -8.58
CA PHE A 201 -4.45 -19.93 -7.75
C PHE A 201 -5.24 -19.71 -6.45
N CYS A 202 -6.57 -19.83 -6.48
CA CYS A 202 -7.44 -19.77 -5.30
C CYS A 202 -7.31 -21.01 -4.40
N HIS A 203 -7.27 -22.22 -4.98
CA HIS A 203 -7.32 -23.49 -4.24
C HIS A 203 -5.99 -23.98 -3.65
N THR A 204 -4.86 -23.38 -4.03
CA THR A 204 -3.56 -23.74 -3.44
C THR A 204 -3.47 -23.19 -2.02
N ASN A 205 -4.16 -23.88 -1.10
CA ASN A 205 -4.22 -23.61 0.33
C ASN A 205 -2.86 -23.86 0.98
N ARG A 206 -2.37 -22.86 1.70
CA ARG A 206 -1.63 -22.94 2.97
C ARG A 206 -1.07 -21.53 3.26
N MET A 207 -1.77 -20.78 4.11
CA MET A 207 -1.17 -19.64 4.81
C MET A 207 -0.89 -20.14 6.23
N SER A 208 0.34 -19.98 6.70
CA SER A 208 0.72 -20.28 8.07
C SER A 208 0.46 -19.06 8.93
N ILE A 209 -0.16 -19.28 10.09
CA ILE A 209 -0.19 -18.32 11.19
C ILE A 209 1.23 -18.21 11.77
#